data_AF-A0A8T3NWE6-F1
#
_entry.id   AF-A0A8T3NWE6-F1
#
_cell.length_a   1.000
_cell.length_b   1.000
_cell.length_c   1.000
_cell.angle_alpha   90.00
_cell.angle_beta   90.00
_cell.angle_gamma   90.00
#
_symmetry.space_group_name_H-M   'P 1'
#
loop_
_entity.id
_entity.type
_entity.pdbx_description
1 polymer ?
#
loop_
_entity_poly.entity_id
_entity_poly.type
_entity_poly.pdbx_seq_one_letter_code
_entity_poly.pdbx_strand_id
1 'polypeptide(L)'
;SALIGRIAFWLVFLGALSIAVSALGIPALTAFLAAIYAYVPNVIAALVIFLVAGAIAAAIGALVAKTMGDTPTGKIVGTVVPVLVMGVAIFMILTQLKIAPEIVQILFTALVGAVALGMALAFGLGGRNVAERLLEGAYSKGQEQSEQVEQDLQTGKERGQQQAEEAKQRAQERADGPGSSEGARRAG
;
A
#
# COMPACT_ATOMS: atom_id res chain seq x y z
N SER A 1 -27.59 -27.51 23.12
CA SER A 1 -27.45 -28.97 23.22
C SER A 1 -27.78 -29.75 21.95
N ALA A 2 -28.79 -29.34 21.15
CA ALA A 2 -29.18 -30.05 19.93
C ALA A 2 -28.09 -30.12 18.84
N LEU A 3 -27.30 -29.04 18.64
CA LEU A 3 -26.26 -29.00 17.60
C LEU A 3 -25.10 -29.98 17.90
N ILE A 4 -24.59 -29.95 19.13
CA ILE A 4 -23.51 -30.84 19.59
C ILE A 4 -23.94 -32.31 19.54
N GLY A 5 -25.18 -32.60 19.95
CA GLY A 5 -25.75 -33.95 19.84
C GLY A 5 -25.90 -34.42 18.39
N ARG A 6 -26.29 -33.52 17.47
CA ARG A 6 -26.38 -33.81 16.03
C ARG A 6 -25.01 -34.12 15.43
N ILE A 7 -23.98 -33.34 15.81
CA ILE A 7 -22.60 -33.54 15.36
C ILE A 7 -22.05 -34.86 15.91
N ALA A 8 -22.22 -35.12 17.21
CA ALA A 8 -21.79 -36.37 17.83
C ALA A 8 -22.47 -37.60 17.21
N PHE A 9 -23.78 -37.52 16.95
CA PHE A 9 -24.51 -38.57 16.25
C PHE A 9 -23.91 -38.85 14.86
N TRP A 10 -23.67 -37.80 14.06
CA TRP A 10 -23.07 -37.94 12.74
C TRP A 10 -21.66 -38.54 12.80
N LEU A 11 -20.84 -38.16 13.79
CA LEU A 11 -19.50 -38.73 13.98
C LEU A 11 -19.55 -40.23 14.32
N VAL A 12 -20.40 -40.62 15.26
CA VAL A 12 -20.57 -42.02 15.65
C VAL A 12 -21.14 -42.85 14.48
N PHE A 13 -22.12 -42.30 13.77
CA PHE A 13 -22.71 -42.95 12.59
C PHE A 13 -21.68 -43.16 11.47
N LEU A 14 -20.87 -42.13 11.15
CA LEU A 14 -19.79 -42.27 10.18
C LEU A 14 -18.72 -43.27 10.63
N GLY A 15 -18.42 -43.33 11.93
CA GLY A 15 -17.50 -44.32 12.49
C GLY A 15 -18.02 -45.75 12.29
N ALA A 16 -19.28 -46.01 12.63
CA ALA A 16 -19.93 -47.30 12.43
C ALA A 16 -19.99 -47.69 10.94
N LEU A 17 -20.34 -46.74 10.07
CA LEU A 17 -20.34 -46.93 8.62
C LEU A 17 -18.94 -47.27 8.10
N SER A 18 -17.89 -46.62 8.62
CA SER A 18 -16.51 -46.91 8.23
C SER A 18 -16.10 -48.34 8.57
N ILE A 19 -16.51 -48.85 9.74
CA ILE A 19 -16.25 -50.24 10.14
C ILE A 19 -16.99 -51.21 9.21
N ALA A 20 -18.27 -50.94 8.92
CA ALA A 20 -19.06 -51.77 8.01
C ALA A 20 -18.50 -51.80 6.58
N VAL A 21 -18.09 -50.65 6.05
CA VAL A 21 -17.43 -50.52 4.74
C VAL A 21 -16.09 -51.25 4.70
N SER A 22 -15.31 -51.15 5.78
CA SER A 22 -14.02 -51.84 5.87
C SER A 22 -14.21 -53.35 5.94
N ALA A 23 -15.25 -53.82 6.64
CA ALA A 23 -15.61 -55.24 6.71
C ALA A 23 -16.08 -55.80 5.36
N LEU A 24 -16.64 -54.97 4.48
CA LEU A 24 -16.99 -55.35 3.11
C LEU A 24 -15.76 -55.65 2.23
N GLY A 25 -14.57 -55.20 2.63
CA GLY A 25 -13.31 -55.51 1.95
C GLY A 25 -13.15 -54.84 0.57
N ILE A 26 -13.96 -53.83 0.24
CA ILE A 26 -13.91 -53.13 -1.06
C ILE A 26 -12.98 -51.91 -0.95
N PRO A 27 -11.77 -51.93 -1.55
CA PRO A 27 -10.79 -50.85 -1.39
C PRO A 27 -11.27 -49.50 -1.95
N ALA A 28 -12.09 -49.52 -3.00
CA ALA A 28 -12.66 -48.30 -3.57
C ALA A 28 -13.60 -47.59 -2.58
N LEU A 29 -14.36 -48.35 -1.79
CA LEU A 29 -15.34 -47.80 -0.84
C LEU A 29 -14.65 -47.24 0.40
N THR A 30 -13.60 -47.91 0.90
CA THR A 30 -12.77 -47.40 2.00
C THR A 30 -12.02 -46.12 1.59
N ALA A 31 -11.48 -46.07 0.38
CA ALA A 31 -10.84 -44.87 -0.18
C ALA A 31 -11.82 -43.70 -0.33
N PHE A 32 -13.05 -43.97 -0.78
CA PHE A 32 -14.10 -42.95 -0.88
C PHE A 32 -14.48 -42.38 0.51
N LEU A 33 -14.64 -43.23 1.52
CA LEU A 33 -14.89 -42.77 2.89
C LEU A 33 -13.74 -41.93 3.44
N ALA A 34 -12.49 -42.34 3.21
CA ALA A 34 -11.32 -41.56 3.61
C ALA A 34 -11.31 -40.17 2.95
N ALA A 35 -11.71 -40.07 1.68
CA ALA A 35 -11.85 -38.79 0.99
C ALA A 35 -12.94 -37.89 1.62
N ILE A 36 -14.07 -38.46 2.05
CA ILE A 36 -15.11 -37.71 2.78
C ILE A 36 -14.56 -37.16 4.10
N TYR A 37 -13.87 -38.00 4.88
CA TYR A 37 -13.25 -37.55 6.14
C TYR A 37 -12.23 -36.43 5.91
N ALA A 38 -11.40 -36.55 4.87
CA ALA A 38 -10.43 -35.53 4.48
C ALA A 38 -11.09 -34.22 4.00
N TYR A 39 -12.37 -34.27 3.60
CA TYR A 39 -13.14 -33.09 3.20
C TYR A 39 -13.75 -32.33 4.39
N VAL A 40 -13.98 -32.97 5.54
CA VAL A 40 -14.59 -32.35 6.72
C VAL A 40 -13.83 -31.09 7.20
N PRO A 41 -12.49 -31.08 7.33
CA PRO A 41 -11.75 -29.88 7.73
C PRO A 41 -11.98 -28.70 6.79
N ASN A 42 -12.15 -28.95 5.49
CA ASN A 42 -12.40 -27.91 4.51
C ASN A 42 -13.78 -27.26 4.69
N VAL A 43 -14.81 -28.06 4.98
CA VAL A 43 -16.15 -27.54 5.28
C VAL A 43 -16.12 -26.66 6.53
N ILE A 44 -15.39 -27.09 7.56
CA ILE A 44 -15.23 -26.30 8.79
C ILE A 44 -14.54 -24.96 8.47
N ALA A 45 -13.44 -24.98 7.71
CA ALA A 45 -12.74 -23.76 7.31
C ALA A 45 -13.65 -22.82 6.49
N ALA A 46 -14.44 -23.34 5.56
CA ALA A 46 -15.42 -22.55 4.79
C ALA A 46 -16.47 -21.87 5.71
N LEU A 47 -16.99 -22.60 6.70
CA LEU A 47 -17.93 -22.04 7.68
C LEU A 47 -17.27 -20.95 8.54
N VAL A 48 -16.03 -21.17 8.99
CA VAL A 48 -15.28 -20.17 9.76
C VAL A 48 -15.06 -18.91 8.93
N ILE A 49 -14.66 -19.03 7.66
CA ILE A 49 -14.49 -17.89 6.75
C ILE A 49 -15.81 -17.12 6.61
N PHE A 50 -16.93 -17.81 6.40
CA PHE A 50 -18.24 -17.19 6.30
C PHE A 50 -18.61 -16.39 7.57
N LEU A 51 -18.41 -16.98 8.75
CA LEU A 51 -18.70 -16.32 10.02
C LEU A 51 -17.81 -15.10 10.26
N VAL A 52 -16.50 -15.23 10.01
CA VAL A 52 -15.54 -14.14 10.18
C VAL A 52 -15.81 -13.01 9.19
N ALA A 53 -16.03 -13.33 7.92
CA ALA A 53 -16.38 -12.33 6.91
C ALA A 53 -17.70 -11.63 7.23
N GLY A 54 -18.71 -12.37 7.70
CA GLY A 54 -19.98 -11.81 8.15
C GLY A 54 -19.81 -10.86 9.34
N ALA A 55 -18.98 -11.24 10.31
CA ALA A 55 -18.66 -10.39 11.46
C ALA A 55 -17.93 -9.11 11.04
N ILE A 56 -16.95 -9.21 10.14
CA ILE A 56 -16.23 -8.05 9.59
C ILE A 56 -17.19 -7.13 8.82
N ALA A 57 -18.03 -7.70 7.95
CA ALA A 57 -19.02 -6.97 7.17
C ALA A 57 -20.00 -6.20 8.09
N ALA A 58 -20.50 -6.84 9.14
CA ALA A 58 -21.37 -6.22 10.13
C ALA A 58 -20.63 -5.12 10.93
N ALA A 59 -19.38 -5.36 11.33
CA ALA A 59 -18.57 -4.38 12.06
C ALA A 59 -18.31 -3.13 11.22
N ILE A 60 -18.04 -3.29 9.92
CA ILE A 60 -17.89 -2.16 8.99
C ILE A 60 -19.20 -1.38 8.87
N GLY A 61 -20.32 -2.06 8.65
CA GLY A 61 -21.63 -1.39 8.59
C GLY A 61 -21.94 -0.59 9.85
N ALA A 62 -21.70 -1.16 11.02
CA ALA A 62 -21.87 -0.49 12.31
C ALA A 62 -20.92 0.70 12.48
N LEU A 63 -19.66 0.56 12.09
CA LEU A 63 -18.66 1.62 12.17
C LEU A 63 -19.01 2.80 11.26
N VAL A 64 -19.46 2.54 10.04
CA VAL A 64 -19.89 3.57 9.10
C VAL A 64 -21.12 4.29 9.61
N ALA A 65 -22.13 3.56 10.11
CA ALA A 65 -23.31 4.15 10.71
C ALA A 65 -22.97 5.06 11.91
N LYS A 66 -22.00 4.65 12.74
CA LYS A 66 -21.55 5.43 13.89
C LYS A 66 -20.75 6.68 13.51
N THR A 67 -19.90 6.59 12.49
CA THR A 67 -18.95 7.67 12.15
C THR A 67 -19.49 8.64 11.11
N MET A 68 -20.27 8.16 10.14
CA MET A 68 -20.75 8.94 9.00
C MET A 68 -22.26 9.20 9.06
N GLY A 69 -22.99 8.57 9.99
CA GLY A 69 -24.44 8.74 10.15
C GLY A 69 -25.22 8.45 8.86
N ASP A 70 -26.33 9.17 8.67
CA ASP A 70 -27.26 9.01 7.54
C ASP A 70 -26.83 9.77 6.27
N THR A 71 -25.54 10.11 6.14
CA THR A 71 -25.03 10.82 4.97
C THR A 71 -25.14 9.98 3.69
N PRO A 72 -25.32 10.57 2.50
CA PRO A 72 -25.33 9.83 1.24
C PRO A 72 -24.08 8.96 1.06
N THR A 73 -22.91 9.49 1.42
CA THR A 73 -21.64 8.76 1.40
C THR A 73 -21.61 7.61 2.41
N GLY A 74 -22.08 7.84 3.64
CA GLY A 74 -22.20 6.80 4.66
C GLY A 74 -23.10 5.63 4.22
N LYS A 75 -24.22 5.91 3.56
CA LYS A 75 -25.12 4.89 2.99
C LYS A 75 -24.43 4.03 1.94
N ILE A 76 -23.69 4.66 1.03
CA ILE A 76 -22.95 3.96 -0.03
C ILE A 76 -21.87 3.09 0.59
N VAL A 77 -21.01 3.65 1.44
CA VAL A 77 -19.88 2.90 2.04
C VAL A 77 -20.39 1.77 2.94
N GLY A 78 -21.42 2.04 3.75
CA GLY A 78 -22.05 1.08 4.66
C GLY A 78 -22.76 -0.08 3.94
N THR A 79 -23.03 0.04 2.64
CA THR A 79 -23.63 -1.03 1.84
C THR A 79 -22.59 -1.70 0.93
N VAL A 80 -21.81 -0.92 0.20
CA VAL A 80 -20.87 -1.42 -0.80
C VAL A 80 -19.72 -2.18 -0.17
N VAL A 81 -19.13 -1.67 0.92
CA VAL A 81 -17.96 -2.31 1.53
C VAL A 81 -18.31 -3.68 2.13
N PRO A 82 -19.39 -3.84 2.93
CA PRO A 82 -19.81 -5.17 3.40
C PRO A 82 -20.10 -6.17 2.27
N VAL A 83 -20.73 -5.71 1.18
CA VAL A 83 -20.99 -6.55 0.00
C VAL A 83 -19.70 -7.01 -0.66
N LEU A 84 -18.69 -6.12 -0.79
CA LEU A 84 -17.38 -6.49 -1.32
C LEU A 84 -16.66 -7.51 -0.42
N VAL A 85 -16.67 -7.31 0.90
CA VAL A 85 -16.09 -8.27 1.85
C VAL A 85 -16.73 -9.64 1.69
N MET A 86 -18.06 -9.70 1.58
CA MET A 86 -18.77 -10.95 1.36
C MET A 86 -18.47 -11.57 -0.01
N GLY A 87 -18.35 -10.74 -1.06
CA GLY A 87 -17.94 -11.17 -2.39
C GLY A 87 -16.59 -11.88 -2.36
N VAL A 88 -15.59 -11.28 -1.73
CA VAL A 88 -14.25 -11.90 -1.58
C VAL A 88 -14.32 -13.19 -0.75
N ALA A 89 -15.11 -13.19 0.33
CA ALA A 89 -15.29 -14.38 1.17
C ALA A 89 -15.90 -15.55 0.40
N ILE A 90 -16.83 -15.29 -0.53
CA ILE A 90 -17.41 -16.34 -1.39
C ILE A 90 -16.33 -17.04 -2.22
N PHE A 91 -15.42 -16.29 -2.85
CA PHE A 91 -14.29 -16.90 -3.59
C PHE A 91 -13.41 -17.76 -2.68
N MET A 92 -13.10 -17.28 -1.47
CA MET A 92 -12.33 -18.06 -0.49
C MET A 92 -13.05 -19.34 -0.07
N ILE A 93 -14.36 -19.26 0.18
CA ILE A 93 -15.21 -20.39 0.54
C ILE A 93 -15.24 -21.43 -0.58
N LEU A 94 -15.45 -21.02 -1.82
CA LEU A 94 -15.48 -21.92 -2.98
C LEU A 94 -14.15 -22.67 -3.15
N THR A 95 -13.02 -21.97 -2.98
CA THR A 95 -11.68 -22.57 -3.02
C THR A 95 -11.50 -23.58 -1.89
N GLN A 96 -11.93 -23.24 -0.67
CA GLN A 96 -11.84 -24.15 0.47
C GLN A 96 -12.69 -25.41 0.25
N LEU A 97 -13.91 -25.26 -0.28
CA LEU A 97 -14.80 -26.35 -0.66
C LEU A 97 -14.30 -27.15 -1.89
N LYS A 98 -13.11 -26.84 -2.42
CA LYS A 98 -12.51 -27.53 -3.57
C LYS A 98 -13.42 -27.53 -4.81
N ILE A 99 -14.27 -26.51 -4.95
CA ILE A 99 -15.14 -26.35 -6.13
C ILE A 99 -14.33 -25.63 -7.20
N ALA A 100 -13.80 -26.40 -8.17
CA ALA A 100 -13.01 -25.91 -9.30
C ALA A 100 -11.97 -24.82 -8.89
N PRO A 101 -11.07 -25.11 -7.93
CA PRO A 101 -10.26 -24.09 -7.26
C PRO A 101 -9.40 -23.28 -8.22
N GLU A 102 -8.86 -23.88 -9.28
CA GLU A 102 -8.10 -23.14 -10.30
C GLU A 102 -8.98 -22.12 -11.04
N ILE A 103 -10.17 -22.52 -11.48
CA ILE A 103 -11.09 -21.62 -12.18
C ILE A 103 -11.47 -20.46 -11.25
N VAL A 104 -11.84 -20.77 -10.00
CA VAL A 104 -12.19 -19.76 -9.00
C VAL A 104 -11.03 -18.79 -8.75
N GLN A 105 -9.80 -19.29 -8.64
CA GLN A 105 -8.61 -18.48 -8.45
C GLN A 105 -8.33 -17.58 -9.67
N ILE A 106 -8.40 -18.12 -10.89
CA ILE A 106 -8.23 -17.35 -12.13
C ILE A 106 -9.28 -16.24 -12.24
N LEU A 107 -10.53 -16.54 -11.94
CA LEU A 107 -11.60 -15.53 -11.98
C LEU A 107 -11.39 -14.46 -10.91
N PHE A 108 -10.98 -14.85 -9.70
CA PHE A 108 -10.69 -13.90 -8.62
C PHE A 108 -9.53 -12.97 -8.99
N THR A 109 -8.41 -13.52 -9.48
CA THR A 109 -7.25 -12.71 -9.87
C THR A 109 -7.56 -11.82 -11.07
N ALA A 110 -8.30 -12.32 -12.05
CA ALA A 110 -8.74 -11.52 -13.19
C ALA A 110 -9.69 -10.39 -12.77
N LEU A 111 -10.65 -10.66 -11.89
CA LEU A 111 -11.59 -9.67 -11.38
C LEU A 111 -10.88 -8.58 -10.57
N VAL A 112 -10.07 -8.97 -9.58
CA VAL A 112 -9.31 -8.02 -8.76
C VAL A 112 -8.30 -7.26 -9.61
N GLY A 113 -7.65 -7.94 -10.56
CA GLY A 113 -6.76 -7.33 -11.53
C GLY A 113 -7.47 -6.29 -12.40
N ALA A 114 -8.66 -6.60 -12.92
CA ALA A 114 -9.45 -5.66 -13.71
C ALA A 114 -9.86 -4.42 -12.89
N VAL A 115 -10.29 -4.60 -11.64
CA VAL A 115 -10.62 -3.49 -10.74
C VAL A 115 -9.38 -2.65 -10.43
N ALA A 116 -8.25 -3.29 -10.11
CA ALA A 116 -6.99 -2.61 -9.84
C ALA A 116 -6.49 -1.81 -11.05
N LEU A 117 -6.53 -2.38 -12.25
CA LEU A 117 -6.18 -1.70 -13.50
C LEU A 117 -7.14 -0.55 -13.79
N GLY A 118 -8.46 -0.77 -13.62
CA GLY A 118 -9.46 0.28 -13.78
C GLY A 118 -9.23 1.46 -12.85
N MET A 119 -8.92 1.20 -11.58
CA MET A 119 -8.56 2.25 -10.61
C MET A 119 -7.25 2.94 -10.98
N ALA A 120 -6.21 2.19 -11.36
CA ALA A 120 -4.92 2.75 -11.78
C ALA A 120 -5.08 3.70 -12.97
N LEU A 121 -5.90 3.32 -13.96
CA LEU A 121 -6.22 4.16 -15.10
C LEU A 121 -7.08 5.37 -14.69
N ALA A 122 -8.11 5.17 -13.86
CA ALA A 122 -8.95 6.27 -13.40
C ALA A 122 -8.15 7.34 -12.65
N PHE A 123 -7.23 6.94 -11.78
CA PHE A 123 -6.32 7.86 -11.09
C PHE A 123 -5.25 8.44 -12.01
N GLY A 124 -4.65 7.62 -12.87
CA GLY A 124 -3.61 8.08 -13.81
C GLY A 124 -4.12 9.11 -14.79
N LEU A 125 -5.25 8.85 -15.45
CA LEU A 125 -5.87 9.78 -16.39
C LEU A 125 -6.55 10.94 -15.66
N GLY A 126 -7.23 10.69 -14.53
CA GLY A 126 -7.94 11.72 -13.76
C GLY A 126 -7.01 12.72 -13.07
N GLY A 127 -5.82 12.28 -12.64
CA GLY A 127 -4.81 13.12 -11.99
C GLY A 127 -3.92 13.91 -12.96
N ARG A 128 -4.00 13.64 -14.27
CA ARG A 128 -3.11 14.21 -15.29
C ARG A 128 -3.01 15.74 -15.22
N ASN A 129 -4.15 16.43 -15.17
CA ASN A 129 -4.18 17.89 -15.16
C ASN A 129 -3.62 18.48 -13.85
N VAL A 130 -3.73 17.75 -12.74
CA VAL A 130 -3.16 18.16 -11.45
C VAL A 130 -1.65 17.99 -11.47
N ALA A 131 -1.17 16.87 -12.01
CA ALA A 131 0.25 16.63 -12.21
C ALA A 131 0.87 17.71 -13.13
N GLU A 132 0.21 18.03 -14.24
CA GLU A 132 0.64 19.09 -15.17
C GLU A 132 0.86 20.42 -14.45
N ARG A 133 -0.14 20.90 -13.69
CA ARG A 133 -0.04 22.16 -12.92
C ARG A 133 1.05 22.12 -11.85
N LEU A 134 1.24 20.98 -11.19
CA LEU A 134 2.31 20.80 -10.20
C LEU A 134 3.69 20.88 -10.86
N LEU A 135 3.87 20.24 -12.01
CA LEU A 135 5.11 20.29 -12.77
C LEU A 135 5.39 21.71 -13.30
N GLU A 136 4.39 22.40 -13.84
CA GLU A 136 4.53 23.78 -14.31
C GLU A 136 4.98 24.72 -13.18
N GLY A 137 4.35 24.64 -12.02
CA GLY A 137 4.71 25.46 -10.86
C GLY A 137 6.09 25.14 -10.29
N ALA A 138 6.51 23.87 -10.33
CA ALA A 138 7.86 23.48 -9.93
C ALA A 138 8.91 23.98 -10.93
N TYR A 139 8.59 23.93 -12.22
CA TYR A 139 9.47 24.36 -13.30
C TYR A 139 9.69 25.88 -13.28
N SER A 140 8.62 26.67 -13.14
CA SER A 140 8.71 28.13 -13.07
C SER A 140 9.52 28.59 -11.85
N LYS A 141 9.25 28.00 -10.68
CA LYS A 141 9.99 28.32 -9.45
C LYS A 141 11.46 27.94 -9.53
N GLY A 142 11.77 26.84 -10.22
CA GLY A 142 13.15 26.44 -10.51
C GLY A 142 13.88 27.45 -11.40
N GLN A 143 13.20 27.98 -12.43
CA GLN A 143 13.77 29.02 -13.30
C GLN A 143 14.03 30.33 -12.54
N GLU A 144 13.06 30.82 -11.75
CA GLU A 144 13.23 32.04 -10.95
C GLU A 144 14.40 31.92 -9.96
N GLN A 145 14.55 30.77 -9.30
CA GLN A 145 15.69 30.54 -8.41
C GLN A 145 17.01 30.49 -9.18
N SER A 146 17.05 29.90 -10.38
CA SER A 146 18.27 29.86 -11.18
C SER A 146 18.72 31.26 -11.62
N GLU A 147 17.79 32.14 -12.00
CA GLU A 147 18.09 33.52 -12.36
C GLU A 147 18.59 34.33 -11.16
N GLN A 148 17.97 34.18 -9.98
CA GLN A 148 18.42 34.84 -8.74
C GLN A 148 19.81 34.35 -8.32
N VAL A 149 20.06 33.04 -8.41
CA VAL A 149 21.37 32.45 -8.11
C VAL A 149 22.44 32.99 -9.07
N GLU A 150 22.11 33.17 -10.35
CA GLU A 150 23.04 33.72 -11.33
C GLU A 150 23.34 35.21 -11.08
N GLN A 151 22.34 36.00 -10.68
CA GLN A 151 22.51 37.40 -10.26
C GLN A 151 23.34 37.55 -8.98
N ASP A 152 23.10 36.69 -7.98
CA ASP A 152 23.87 36.66 -6.73
C ASP A 152 25.33 36.24 -6.98
N LEU A 153 25.56 35.31 -7.92
CA LEU A 153 26.89 34.90 -8.34
C LEU A 153 27.65 36.01 -9.08
N GLN A 154 26.98 36.77 -9.96
CA GLN A 154 27.59 37.92 -10.64
C GLN A 154 27.97 39.01 -9.63
N THR A 155 27.04 39.38 -8.75
CA THR A 155 27.27 40.36 -7.68
C THR A 155 28.40 39.92 -6.73
N GLY A 156 28.45 38.63 -6.39
CA GLY A 156 29.53 38.05 -5.59
C GLY A 156 30.90 38.11 -6.27
N LYS A 157 30.96 37.86 -7.58
CA LYS A 157 32.20 37.99 -8.37
C LYS A 157 32.70 39.43 -8.42
N GLU A 158 31.83 40.41 -8.66
CA GLU A 158 32.20 41.83 -8.69
C GLU A 158 32.76 42.31 -7.35
N ARG A 159 32.09 41.96 -6.24
CA ARG A 159 32.59 42.29 -4.89
C ARG A 159 33.93 41.61 -4.59
N GLY A 160 34.11 40.36 -5.00
CA GLY A 160 35.37 39.64 -4.85
C GLY A 160 36.52 40.28 -5.65
N GLN A 161 36.23 40.77 -6.85
CA GLN A 161 37.21 41.48 -7.69
C GLN A 161 37.61 42.82 -7.09
N GLN A 162 36.65 43.63 -6.63
CA GLN A 162 36.93 44.91 -5.99
C GLN A 162 37.77 44.75 -4.72
N GLN A 163 37.44 43.77 -3.87
CA GLN A 163 38.23 43.47 -2.67
C GLN A 163 39.64 42.98 -3.02
N ALA A 164 39.79 42.20 -4.10
CA ALA A 164 41.10 41.76 -4.56
C ALA A 164 41.94 42.92 -5.13
N GLU A 165 41.33 43.87 -5.84
CA GLU A 165 42.01 45.08 -6.32
C GLU A 165 42.39 46.00 -5.15
N GLU A 166 41.49 46.26 -4.20
CA GLU A 166 41.81 47.02 -3.00
C GLU A 166 42.93 46.36 -2.18
N ALA A 167 42.92 45.04 -2.04
CA ALA A 167 43.96 44.31 -1.32
C ALA A 167 45.31 44.40 -2.05
N LYS A 168 45.32 44.35 -3.39
CA LYS A 168 46.52 44.58 -4.20
C LYS A 168 47.04 46.01 -4.05
N GLN A 169 46.17 47.01 -4.08
CA GLN A 169 46.53 48.42 -3.90
C GLN A 169 47.10 48.66 -2.51
N ARG A 170 46.47 48.15 -1.44
CA ARG A 170 47.00 48.24 -0.07
C ARG A 170 48.34 47.52 0.09
N ALA A 171 48.54 46.41 -0.63
CA ALA A 171 49.82 45.71 -0.65
C ALA A 171 50.90 46.51 -1.39
N GLN A 172 50.55 47.17 -2.49
CA GLN A 172 51.43 48.09 -3.23
C GLN A 172 51.76 49.36 -2.43
N GLU A 173 50.78 49.99 -1.78
CA GLU A 173 51.02 51.13 -0.88
C GLU A 173 51.87 50.75 0.33
N ARG A 174 51.76 49.52 0.84
CA ARG A 174 52.69 49.00 1.87
C ARG A 174 54.09 48.73 1.31
N ALA A 175 54.22 48.43 0.03
CA ALA A 175 55.51 48.21 -0.63
C ALA A 175 56.20 49.54 -1.04
N ASP A 176 55.43 50.58 -1.38
CA ASP A 176 55.89 51.93 -1.75
C ASP A 176 55.87 52.94 -0.57
N GLY A 177 55.38 52.52 0.61
CA GLY A 177 55.31 53.35 1.80
C GLY A 177 56.70 53.80 2.29
N PRO A 178 56.83 55.05 2.78
CA PRO A 178 58.12 55.68 3.09
C PRO A 178 58.78 55.01 4.30
N GLY A 179 59.59 53.98 4.04
CA GLY A 179 60.29 53.18 5.05
C GLY A 179 61.81 53.17 4.93
N SER A 180 62.45 54.15 4.28
CA SER A 180 63.91 54.12 4.07
C SER A 180 64.69 55.41 4.36
N SER A 181 64.08 56.50 4.87
CA SER A 181 64.84 57.74 5.18
C SER A 181 65.12 57.99 6.67
N GLU A 182 64.64 57.15 7.59
CA GLU A 182 64.74 57.41 9.04
C GLU A 182 65.89 56.67 9.77
N GLY A 183 66.95 56.28 9.03
CA GLY A 183 68.13 55.59 9.59
C GLY A 183 69.44 56.40 9.64
N ALA A 184 69.55 57.53 8.93
CA ALA A 184 70.86 58.17 8.67
C ALA A 184 71.25 59.34 9.60
N ARG A 185 70.60 59.49 10.77
CA ARG A 185 70.89 60.59 11.72
C ARG A 185 71.45 60.16 13.09
N ARG A 186 71.94 58.92 13.23
CA ARG A 186 72.60 58.47 14.47
C ARG A 186 73.85 57.64 14.21
N ALA A 187 74.93 58.32 13.85
CA ALA A 187 76.34 58.02 14.13
C ALA A 187 77.14 59.13 13.42
N GLY A 188 77.88 60.04 14.08
CA GLY A 188 78.65 59.83 15.29
C GLY A 188 80.01 59.31 14.87
#